data_AF-A0A954VBQ7-F1
#
_entry.id   AF-A0A954VBQ7-F1
#
_cell.length_a   1.000
_cell.length_b   1.000
_cell.length_c   1.000
_cell.angle_alpha   90.00
_cell.angle_beta   90.00
_cell.angle_gamma   90.00
#
_symmetry.space_group_name_H-M   'P 1'
#
loop_
_entity.id
_entity.type
_entity.pdbx_description
1 polymer ?
#
loop_
_entity_poly.entity_id
_entity_poly.type
_entity_poly.pdbx_seq_one_letter_code
_entity_poly.pdbx_strand_id
1 'polypeptide(L)'
;MGDPKYVNTSARPHADANDLGIRFDGVNDYLEALRLGQPSTSEPAVTGADGLAPEDYSGINNRGLQFWANPDPAGNGNVQALVQDTEQHGVRISAAGTWIMRYNNVDVDSGVGVQFGEWSHLMLVRPSGAAGGSQLYLNGVAIAARGGGYNGGDERPLTVGANTGDGSPVFPGTADFYTGIIDDLELFVLGTSTATQTDYGTFDLGSDNPVAVELLSGFVAGDINGDGVVNGDGTGLAASDDITAYLDNWLFENRVNGILTGDVNTRQHGDFDFDGIVDLDDWQVLRMTHPNGAGLNLGALLNARGVPEPCALT
;
A
#
# COMPACT_ATOMS: atom_id res chain seq x y z
N MET A 1 24.77 -17.29 -6.07
CA MET A 1 23.33 -17.33 -6.34
C MET A 1 22.84 -18.70 -5.92
N GLY A 2 21.81 -18.74 -5.06
CA GLY A 2 21.17 -19.97 -4.61
C GLY A 2 20.35 -20.66 -5.71
N ASP A 3 19.47 -21.57 -5.33
CA ASP A 3 18.59 -22.38 -6.18
C ASP A 3 17.13 -22.32 -5.68
N PRO A 4 16.49 -21.13 -5.73
CA PRO A 4 15.10 -20.97 -5.31
C PRO A 4 14.18 -21.86 -6.15
N LYS A 5 13.13 -22.40 -5.54
CA LYS A 5 12.29 -23.44 -6.16
C LYS A 5 10.87 -22.99 -6.38
N TYR A 6 10.31 -23.28 -7.55
CA TYR A 6 8.87 -23.16 -7.76
C TYR A 6 8.10 -24.17 -6.92
N VAL A 7 7.05 -23.70 -6.26
CA VAL A 7 6.18 -24.50 -5.40
C VAL A 7 4.73 -24.11 -5.63
N ASN A 8 3.82 -25.07 -5.50
CA ASN A 8 2.39 -24.82 -5.65
C ASN A 8 1.87 -23.89 -4.53
N THR A 9 1.03 -22.93 -4.89
CA THR A 9 0.47 -21.92 -3.97
C THR A 9 -1.04 -22.03 -3.83
N SER A 10 -1.66 -23.19 -4.10
CA SER A 10 -3.12 -23.39 -3.98
C SER A 10 -3.73 -23.10 -2.60
N ALA A 11 -2.92 -22.94 -1.56
CA ALA A 11 -3.38 -22.50 -0.23
C ALA A 11 -3.39 -20.97 -0.05
N ARG A 12 -2.82 -20.20 -0.99
CA ARG A 12 -2.86 -18.74 -1.04
C ARG A 12 -4.29 -18.30 -1.38
N PRO A 13 -4.86 -17.28 -0.71
CA PRO A 13 -6.12 -16.69 -1.14
C PRO A 13 -6.06 -16.25 -2.60
N HIS A 14 -7.12 -16.51 -3.36
CA HIS A 14 -7.24 -16.21 -4.80
C HIS A 14 -6.27 -16.94 -5.73
N ALA A 15 -5.48 -17.90 -5.24
CA ALA A 15 -4.65 -18.71 -6.12
C ALA A 15 -5.46 -19.72 -6.93
N ASP A 16 -5.16 -19.81 -8.22
CA ASP A 16 -5.61 -20.92 -9.04
C ASP A 16 -4.88 -22.22 -8.65
N ALA A 17 -5.48 -23.37 -8.96
CA ALA A 17 -4.94 -24.68 -8.59
C ALA A 17 -3.51 -24.93 -9.12
N ASN A 18 -3.11 -24.23 -10.19
CA ASN A 18 -1.81 -24.37 -10.85
C ASN A 18 -0.87 -23.18 -10.60
N ASP A 19 -1.24 -22.23 -9.74
CA ASP A 19 -0.36 -21.12 -9.40
C ASP A 19 0.91 -21.63 -8.71
N LEU A 20 2.02 -20.96 -9.04
CA LEU A 20 3.35 -21.28 -8.57
C LEU A 20 3.99 -20.04 -7.98
N GLY A 21 4.33 -20.13 -6.70
CA GLY A 21 5.21 -19.19 -6.04
C GLY A 21 6.65 -19.69 -6.03
N ILE A 22 7.53 -18.87 -5.48
CA ILE A 22 8.96 -19.14 -5.37
C ILE A 22 9.32 -19.31 -3.90
N ARG A 23 9.89 -20.47 -3.57
CA ARG A 23 10.38 -20.81 -2.23
C ARG A 23 11.86 -20.47 -2.11
N PHE A 24 12.19 -19.79 -1.01
CA PHE A 24 13.53 -19.41 -0.58
C PHE A 24 13.90 -20.16 0.70
N ASP A 25 15.16 -20.60 0.78
CA ASP A 25 15.66 -21.44 1.89
C ASP A 25 16.27 -20.68 3.07
N GLY A 26 16.39 -19.34 2.99
CA GLY A 26 16.99 -18.51 4.04
C GLY A 26 18.52 -18.52 4.09
N VAL A 27 19.21 -19.08 3.10
CA VAL A 27 20.68 -19.22 3.13
C VAL A 27 21.36 -18.41 2.05
N ASN A 28 21.00 -18.61 0.78
CA ASN A 28 21.60 -17.89 -0.34
C ASN A 28 20.68 -17.75 -1.57
N ASP A 29 19.42 -18.18 -1.44
CA ASP A 29 18.40 -18.03 -2.47
C ASP A 29 17.99 -16.57 -2.61
N TYR A 30 18.10 -16.03 -3.81
CA TYR A 30 17.50 -14.75 -4.19
C TYR A 30 17.35 -14.65 -5.70
N LEU A 31 16.49 -13.75 -6.14
CA LEU A 31 16.38 -13.31 -7.52
C LEU A 31 16.84 -11.85 -7.63
N GLU A 32 17.35 -11.49 -8.80
CA GLU A 32 17.82 -10.15 -9.12
C GLU A 32 17.20 -9.70 -10.44
N ALA A 33 16.83 -8.43 -10.50
CA ALA A 33 16.29 -7.79 -11.70
C ALA A 33 16.72 -6.32 -11.77
N LEU A 34 16.43 -5.69 -12.90
CA LEU A 34 16.62 -4.25 -13.06
C LEU A 34 15.78 -3.50 -12.02
N ARG A 35 16.38 -2.47 -11.43
CA ARG A 35 15.69 -1.62 -10.47
C ARG A 35 14.58 -0.82 -11.13
N LEU A 36 13.47 -0.62 -10.42
CA LEU A 36 12.55 0.47 -10.73
C LEU A 36 13.02 1.77 -10.05
N GLY A 37 13.64 1.69 -8.86
CA GLY A 37 14.19 2.85 -8.13
C GLY A 37 13.26 4.07 -8.09
N GLN A 38 13.80 5.27 -8.27
CA GLN A 38 12.96 6.42 -8.61
C GLN A 38 12.52 6.29 -10.09
N PRO A 39 11.21 6.21 -10.41
CA PRO A 39 10.74 5.87 -11.76
C PRO A 39 11.36 6.70 -12.88
N SER A 40 11.45 8.02 -12.72
CA SER A 40 12.08 8.95 -13.69
C SER A 40 13.57 8.72 -13.96
N THR A 41 14.25 7.92 -13.14
CA THR A 41 15.67 7.56 -13.28
C THR A 41 15.89 6.04 -13.41
N SER A 42 14.81 5.28 -13.51
CA SER A 42 14.82 3.84 -13.60
C SER A 42 15.49 3.37 -14.89
N GLU A 43 16.01 2.14 -14.90
CA GLU A 43 16.58 1.56 -16.13
C GLU A 43 15.53 1.51 -17.27
N PRO A 44 14.27 1.09 -17.01
CA PRO A 44 13.20 1.20 -18.01
C PRO A 44 13.01 2.61 -18.58
N ALA A 45 13.24 3.67 -17.79
CA ALA A 45 13.07 5.04 -18.24
C ALA A 45 14.26 5.61 -19.03
N VAL A 46 15.48 5.18 -18.71
CA VAL A 46 16.70 5.80 -19.27
C VAL A 46 17.22 5.03 -20.50
N THR A 47 17.24 3.70 -20.42
CA THR A 47 17.85 2.84 -21.45
C THR A 47 16.84 1.88 -22.09
N GLY A 48 15.68 1.69 -21.45
CA GLY A 48 14.69 0.69 -21.84
C GLY A 48 15.01 -0.69 -21.26
N ALA A 49 13.98 -1.50 -21.01
CA ALA A 49 14.16 -2.86 -20.48
C ALA A 49 14.32 -3.87 -21.64
N ASP A 50 15.39 -4.67 -21.62
CA ASP A 50 15.55 -5.86 -22.48
C ASP A 50 15.27 -5.67 -23.99
N GLY A 51 15.71 -4.53 -24.54
CA GLY A 51 15.54 -4.20 -25.96
C GLY A 51 14.17 -3.59 -26.31
N LEU A 52 13.34 -3.30 -25.31
CA LEU A 52 12.18 -2.42 -25.44
C LEU A 52 12.62 -0.96 -25.51
N ALA A 53 11.77 -0.13 -26.11
CA ALA A 53 11.97 1.32 -26.05
C ALA A 53 11.87 1.79 -24.59
N PRO A 54 12.63 2.84 -24.21
CA PRO A 54 12.47 3.44 -22.89
C PRO A 54 11.04 3.90 -22.64
N GLU A 55 10.52 3.59 -21.45
CA GLU A 55 9.23 4.08 -20.98
C GLU A 55 9.37 5.53 -20.50
N ASP A 56 8.43 6.41 -20.86
CA ASP A 56 8.53 7.80 -20.44
C ASP A 56 7.93 8.00 -19.04
N TYR A 57 8.79 7.93 -18.02
CA TYR A 57 8.46 8.25 -16.63
C TYR A 57 8.91 9.65 -16.20
N SER A 58 9.08 10.59 -17.15
CA SER A 58 9.58 11.94 -16.87
C SER A 58 8.73 12.66 -15.81
N GLY A 59 9.36 13.06 -14.69
CA GLY A 59 8.70 13.74 -13.58
C GLY A 59 7.88 12.83 -12.66
N ILE A 60 7.78 11.53 -12.96
CA ILE A 60 7.10 10.56 -12.10
C ILE A 60 8.05 10.06 -11.01
N ASN A 61 7.55 10.10 -9.79
CA ASN A 61 8.24 9.61 -8.61
C ASN A 61 7.40 8.58 -7.83
N ASN A 62 6.11 8.43 -8.17
CA ASN A 62 5.17 7.56 -7.45
C ASN A 62 5.17 6.17 -8.09
N ARG A 63 5.06 5.16 -7.24
CA ARG A 63 5.17 3.75 -7.60
C ARG A 63 4.65 2.89 -6.46
N GLY A 64 4.51 1.61 -6.70
CA GLY A 64 4.35 0.63 -5.66
C GLY A 64 4.83 -0.74 -6.08
N LEU A 65 4.73 -1.65 -5.14
CA LEU A 65 4.85 -3.08 -5.35
C LEU A 65 3.83 -3.79 -4.48
N GLN A 66 3.33 -4.93 -4.95
CA GLN A 66 2.49 -5.81 -4.17
C GLN A 66 2.83 -7.26 -4.43
N PHE A 67 2.64 -8.11 -3.43
CA PHE A 67 2.89 -9.55 -3.53
C PHE A 67 2.23 -10.29 -2.37
N TRP A 68 2.17 -11.61 -2.50
CA TRP A 68 1.82 -12.50 -1.41
C TRP A 68 3.06 -13.13 -0.79
N ALA A 69 3.08 -13.25 0.53
CA ALA A 69 4.15 -13.91 1.27
C ALA A 69 3.59 -14.98 2.21
N ASN A 70 4.29 -16.11 2.30
CA ASN A 70 4.11 -17.11 3.34
C ASN A 70 5.46 -17.35 4.04
N PRO A 71 5.80 -16.55 5.07
CA PRO A 71 7.07 -16.65 5.78
C PRO A 71 7.18 -17.98 6.53
N ASP A 72 8.30 -18.70 6.38
CA ASP A 72 8.51 -19.97 7.07
C ASP A 72 8.91 -19.73 8.55
N PRO A 73 8.34 -20.46 9.53
CA PRO A 73 8.72 -20.34 10.94
C PRO A 73 10.22 -20.51 11.22
N ALA A 74 10.97 -21.22 10.38
CA ALA A 74 12.41 -21.37 10.49
C ALA A 74 13.19 -20.05 10.29
N GLY A 75 12.59 -19.07 9.59
CA GLY A 75 13.16 -17.74 9.42
C GLY A 75 13.00 -16.83 10.65
N ASN A 76 12.10 -17.18 11.58
CA ASN A 76 11.86 -16.35 12.77
C ASN A 76 13.12 -16.18 13.63
N GLY A 77 13.33 -14.99 14.17
CA GLY A 77 14.56 -14.63 14.90
C GLY A 77 15.66 -14.01 14.03
N ASN A 78 15.50 -14.01 12.70
CA ASN A 78 16.45 -13.41 11.76
C ASN A 78 15.84 -12.19 11.06
N VAL A 79 16.69 -11.23 10.68
CA VAL A 79 16.29 -10.20 9.73
C VAL A 79 16.19 -10.83 8.35
N GLN A 80 15.11 -10.56 7.62
CA GLN A 80 14.85 -11.12 6.30
C GLN A 80 14.36 -10.02 5.36
N ALA A 81 14.90 -9.95 4.16
CA ALA A 81 14.44 -9.05 3.10
C ALA A 81 13.62 -9.84 2.08
N LEU A 82 12.36 -9.44 1.89
CA LEU A 82 11.43 -10.16 1.02
C LEU A 82 11.52 -9.63 -0.40
N VAL A 83 11.24 -8.35 -0.57
CA VAL A 83 11.38 -7.63 -1.83
C VAL A 83 12.01 -6.30 -1.51
N GLN A 84 13.13 -5.99 -2.15
CA GLN A 84 13.79 -4.70 -2.02
C GLN A 84 14.20 -4.21 -3.40
N ASP A 85 13.68 -3.04 -3.76
CA ASP A 85 14.10 -2.36 -4.95
C ASP A 85 14.90 -1.13 -4.57
N THR A 86 16.22 -1.23 -4.73
CA THR A 86 17.19 -0.32 -4.13
C THR A 86 17.06 -0.27 -2.58
N GLU A 87 17.76 0.64 -1.91
CA GLU A 87 17.50 0.94 -0.49
C GLU A 87 16.32 1.91 -0.30
N GLN A 88 15.68 2.33 -1.39
CA GLN A 88 14.62 3.33 -1.38
C GLN A 88 13.23 2.75 -1.14
N HIS A 89 13.00 1.46 -1.39
CA HIS A 89 11.64 0.89 -1.38
C HIS A 89 11.67 -0.63 -1.19
N GLY A 90 11.25 -1.14 -0.03
CA GLY A 90 11.24 -2.59 0.21
C GLY A 90 10.48 -3.03 1.46
N VAL A 91 10.26 -4.34 1.56
CA VAL A 91 9.58 -5.01 2.67
C VAL A 91 10.50 -6.05 3.29
N ARG A 92 10.57 -6.04 4.62
CA ARG A 92 11.45 -6.90 5.41
C ARG A 92 10.71 -7.47 6.62
N ILE A 93 11.32 -8.45 7.28
CA ILE A 93 10.94 -8.96 8.59
C ILE A 93 12.09 -8.68 9.55
N SER A 94 11.78 -8.14 10.72
CA SER A 94 12.75 -7.90 11.79
C SER A 94 13.17 -9.21 12.47
N ALA A 95 14.31 -9.18 13.18
CA ALA A 95 14.68 -10.31 14.05
C ALA A 95 13.67 -10.56 15.18
N ALA A 96 12.81 -9.59 15.52
CA ALA A 96 11.72 -9.76 16.47
C ALA A 96 10.46 -10.41 15.84
N GLY A 97 10.48 -10.70 14.54
CA GLY A 97 9.35 -11.26 13.81
C GLY A 97 8.24 -10.23 13.55
N THR A 98 8.61 -8.97 13.28
CA THR A 98 7.67 -7.90 12.90
C THR A 98 7.89 -7.44 11.46
N TRP A 99 6.84 -6.94 10.81
CA TRP A 99 6.96 -6.37 9.46
C TRP A 99 7.71 -5.04 9.49
N ILE A 100 8.62 -4.86 8.55
CA ILE A 100 9.39 -3.64 8.34
C ILE A 100 9.12 -3.10 6.94
N MET A 101 8.82 -1.81 6.86
CA MET A 101 8.89 -1.03 5.63
C MET A 101 10.27 -0.40 5.52
N ARG A 102 10.97 -0.61 4.40
CA ARG A 102 12.16 0.17 4.04
C ARG A 102 11.76 1.25 3.04
N TYR A 103 11.99 2.50 3.41
CA TYR A 103 11.79 3.64 2.51
C TYR A 103 12.84 4.73 2.77
N ASN A 104 13.42 5.28 1.70
CA ASN A 104 14.43 6.34 1.78
C ASN A 104 15.61 5.96 2.71
N ASN A 105 16.19 4.76 2.51
CA ASN A 105 17.30 4.20 3.29
C ASN A 105 17.01 4.02 4.79
N VAL A 106 15.73 3.98 5.19
CA VAL A 106 15.37 3.79 6.59
C VAL A 106 14.31 2.71 6.73
N ASP A 107 14.59 1.82 7.67
CA ASP A 107 13.65 0.82 8.15
C ASP A 107 12.67 1.46 9.15
N VAL A 108 11.38 1.24 8.91
CA VAL A 108 10.27 1.58 9.80
C VAL A 108 9.65 0.26 10.24
N ASP A 109 9.91 -0.12 11.49
CA ASP A 109 9.26 -1.27 12.11
C ASP A 109 7.80 -0.92 12.43
N SER A 110 6.88 -1.73 11.90
CA SER A 110 5.43 -1.57 12.14
C SER A 110 5.03 -1.94 13.57
N GLY A 111 5.83 -2.76 14.26
CA GLY A 111 5.45 -3.44 15.51
C GLY A 111 4.40 -4.54 15.33
N VAL A 112 3.90 -4.75 14.10
CA VAL A 112 2.92 -5.80 13.78
C VAL A 112 3.65 -7.11 13.53
N GLY A 113 3.27 -8.15 14.28
CA GLY A 113 3.88 -9.47 14.21
C GLY A 113 3.58 -10.18 12.89
N VAL A 114 4.58 -10.91 12.40
CA VAL A 114 4.46 -11.82 11.26
C VAL A 114 3.77 -13.10 11.70
N GLN A 115 2.73 -13.50 10.98
CA GLN A 115 2.10 -14.81 11.13
C GLN A 115 2.85 -15.84 10.28
N PHE A 116 3.92 -16.42 10.83
CA PHE A 116 4.71 -17.43 10.12
C PHE A 116 3.88 -18.69 9.81
N GLY A 117 4.01 -19.19 8.57
CA GLY A 117 3.24 -20.31 8.03
C GLY A 117 1.88 -19.92 7.45
N GLU A 118 1.52 -18.64 7.51
CA GLU A 118 0.26 -18.10 6.97
C GLU A 118 0.53 -17.17 5.79
N TRP A 119 -0.44 -17.10 4.87
CA TRP A 119 -0.37 -16.18 3.74
C TRP A 119 -0.75 -14.77 4.16
N SER A 120 0.04 -13.80 3.73
CA SER A 120 -0.21 -12.37 3.89
C SER A 120 -0.06 -11.66 2.56
N HIS A 121 -0.99 -10.78 2.22
CA HIS A 121 -0.83 -9.82 1.13
C HIS A 121 -0.10 -8.59 1.66
N LEU A 122 0.94 -8.18 0.95
CA LEU A 122 1.75 -7.02 1.26
C LEU A 122 1.68 -6.08 0.08
N MET A 123 1.44 -4.80 0.36
CA MET A 123 1.50 -3.75 -0.64
C MET A 123 2.29 -2.59 -0.06
N LEU A 124 3.35 -2.19 -0.76
CA LEU A 124 4.13 -1.01 -0.42
C LEU A 124 3.93 -0.01 -1.55
N VAL A 125 3.37 1.15 -1.23
CA VAL A 125 3.06 2.17 -2.23
C VAL A 125 3.59 3.53 -1.79
N ARG A 126 4.01 4.33 -2.75
CA ARG A 126 4.31 5.75 -2.61
C ARG A 126 3.27 6.51 -3.43
N PRO A 127 2.11 6.86 -2.86
CA PRO A 127 1.07 7.56 -3.60
C PRO A 127 1.44 9.03 -3.82
N SER A 128 0.66 9.71 -4.66
CA SER A 128 0.70 11.17 -4.76
C SER A 128 0.03 11.77 -3.51
N GLY A 129 0.56 12.85 -2.91
CA GLY A 129 -0.14 13.55 -1.81
C GLY A 129 0.71 13.99 -0.60
N ALA A 130 0.01 14.39 0.47
CA ALA A 130 0.39 15.37 1.51
C ALA A 130 1.68 15.10 2.32
N ALA A 131 2.32 13.94 2.19
CA ALA A 131 3.62 13.67 2.82
C ALA A 131 4.72 13.20 1.86
N GLY A 132 4.39 12.99 0.57
CA GLY A 132 5.33 12.59 -0.48
C GLY A 132 6.10 11.30 -0.22
N GLY A 133 5.56 10.40 0.62
CA GLY A 133 6.25 9.25 1.18
C GLY A 133 5.58 7.90 0.89
N SER A 134 5.97 6.86 1.62
CA SER A 134 5.52 5.49 1.37
C SER A 134 4.73 4.91 2.55
N GLN A 135 3.81 4.00 2.23
CA GLN A 135 2.87 3.33 3.12
C GLN A 135 2.93 1.82 2.85
N LEU A 136 3.06 1.02 3.91
CA LEU A 136 3.01 -0.43 3.88
C LEU A 136 1.67 -0.91 4.40
N TYR A 137 0.98 -1.67 3.56
CA TYR A 137 -0.28 -2.35 3.85
C TYR A 137 -0.05 -3.84 4.06
N LEU A 138 -0.70 -4.38 5.08
CA LEU A 138 -0.82 -5.81 5.37
C LEU A 138 -2.29 -6.18 5.28
N ASN A 139 -2.65 -7.01 4.31
CA ASN A 139 -4.04 -7.43 4.07
C ASN A 139 -5.03 -6.25 4.00
N GLY A 140 -4.64 -5.17 3.30
CA GLY A 140 -5.42 -3.95 3.15
C GLY A 140 -5.38 -2.98 4.35
N VAL A 141 -4.73 -3.34 5.46
CA VAL A 141 -4.58 -2.46 6.64
C VAL A 141 -3.22 -1.77 6.61
N ALA A 142 -3.17 -0.46 6.81
CA ALA A 142 -1.91 0.27 6.86
C ALA A 142 -1.18 0.01 8.19
N ILE A 143 0.06 -0.48 8.11
CA ILE A 143 0.84 -0.91 9.30
C ILE A 143 2.15 -0.12 9.49
N ALA A 144 2.65 0.54 8.45
CA ALA A 144 3.77 1.46 8.56
C ALA A 144 3.64 2.57 7.51
N ALA A 145 4.09 3.78 7.82
CA ALA A 145 4.17 4.87 6.87
C ALA A 145 5.34 5.81 7.18
N ARG A 146 5.80 6.51 6.15
CA ARG A 146 6.94 7.43 6.26
C ARG A 146 6.87 8.48 5.16
N GLY A 147 6.86 9.75 5.54
CA GLY A 147 6.97 10.88 4.60
C GLY A 147 8.37 11.06 3.97
N GLY A 148 8.50 12.06 3.11
CA GLY A 148 9.76 12.46 2.47
C GLY A 148 10.03 11.77 1.12
N GLY A 149 11.01 12.25 0.36
CA GLY A 149 11.34 11.74 -0.98
C GLY A 149 12.44 10.66 -1.00
N TYR A 150 12.86 10.29 -2.20
CA TYR A 150 14.03 9.43 -2.44
C TYR A 150 15.33 10.11 -1.98
N ASN A 151 16.32 9.32 -1.53
CA ASN A 151 17.64 9.77 -1.10
C ASN A 151 18.65 9.93 -2.25
N GLY A 152 18.21 10.49 -3.39
CA GLY A 152 19.02 10.57 -4.60
C GLY A 152 19.06 9.26 -5.40
N GLY A 153 20.00 9.17 -6.35
CA GLY A 153 20.13 8.03 -7.25
C GLY A 153 20.73 6.81 -6.55
N ASP A 154 19.96 5.73 -6.45
CA ASP A 154 20.41 4.46 -5.84
C ASP A 154 20.54 3.35 -6.88
N GLU A 155 21.78 3.11 -7.28
CA GLU A 155 22.33 2.05 -8.16
C GLU A 155 21.72 0.65 -8.10
N ARG A 156 21.29 0.26 -6.89
CA ARG A 156 21.19 -1.14 -6.54
C ARG A 156 20.03 -1.83 -7.26
N PRO A 157 20.18 -3.12 -7.62
CA PRO A 157 19.14 -3.83 -8.34
C PRO A 157 17.90 -4.09 -7.48
N LEU A 158 16.82 -4.48 -8.14
CA LEU A 158 15.69 -5.14 -7.48
C LEU A 158 16.15 -6.53 -7.04
N THR A 159 15.87 -6.86 -5.78
CA THR A 159 16.13 -8.18 -5.19
C THR A 159 14.85 -8.75 -4.60
N VAL A 160 14.69 -10.07 -4.75
CA VAL A 160 13.63 -10.84 -4.11
C VAL A 160 14.28 -11.97 -3.32
N GLY A 161 13.99 -12.04 -2.03
CA GLY A 161 14.48 -13.05 -1.11
C GLY A 161 15.82 -12.74 -0.43
N ALA A 162 16.40 -11.56 -0.63
CA ALA A 162 17.59 -11.10 0.08
C ALA A 162 17.70 -9.58 0.06
N ASN A 163 18.73 -9.03 0.70
CA ASN A 163 18.95 -7.59 0.68
C ASN A 163 19.59 -7.07 -0.62
N THR A 164 19.53 -5.75 -0.86
CA THR A 164 20.21 -5.13 -2.02
C THR A 164 21.71 -4.92 -1.84
N GLY A 165 22.28 -5.44 -0.75
CA GLY A 165 23.68 -5.29 -0.39
C GLY A 165 23.97 -4.14 0.59
N ASP A 166 23.08 -3.88 1.57
CA ASP A 166 23.18 -2.84 2.62
C ASP A 166 24.65 -2.39 2.90
N GLY A 167 25.03 -1.20 2.39
CA GLY A 167 26.36 -0.61 2.58
C GLY A 167 27.44 -0.94 1.53
N SER A 168 27.16 -1.80 0.54
CA SER A 168 28.02 -2.10 -0.61
C SER A 168 27.21 -2.11 -1.92
N PRO A 169 27.45 -1.16 -2.85
CA PRO A 169 26.65 -1.05 -4.09
C PRO A 169 26.94 -2.13 -5.13
N VAL A 170 27.82 -3.10 -4.84
CA VAL A 170 28.39 -4.00 -5.86
C VAL A 170 27.86 -5.43 -5.77
N PHE A 171 27.28 -5.85 -4.63
CA PHE A 171 26.92 -7.25 -4.41
C PHE A 171 25.55 -7.35 -3.71
N PRO A 172 24.44 -7.45 -4.47
CA PRO A 172 23.15 -7.80 -3.89
C PRO A 172 23.18 -9.21 -3.29
N GLY A 173 22.24 -9.49 -2.39
CA GLY A 173 22.03 -10.81 -1.83
C GLY A 173 23.23 -11.32 -1.02
N THR A 174 23.77 -10.48 -0.13
CA THR A 174 24.88 -10.87 0.75
C THR A 174 24.44 -11.17 2.19
N ALA A 175 23.25 -10.72 2.58
CA ALA A 175 22.65 -11.00 3.89
C ALA A 175 21.12 -10.91 3.82
N ASP A 176 20.48 -11.10 4.98
CA ASP A 176 19.04 -11.02 5.21
C ASP A 176 18.22 -11.91 4.27
N PHE A 177 18.70 -13.13 4.03
CA PHE A 177 18.00 -14.08 3.16
C PHE A 177 16.64 -14.47 3.76
N TYR A 178 15.62 -14.43 2.92
CA TYR A 178 14.26 -14.80 3.28
C TYR A 178 14.09 -16.31 3.30
N THR A 179 13.35 -16.80 4.29
CA THR A 179 12.88 -18.19 4.39
C THR A 179 11.37 -18.20 4.24
N GLY A 180 10.86 -18.76 3.16
CA GLY A 180 9.41 -18.77 2.90
C GLY A 180 9.06 -18.82 1.43
N ILE A 181 7.83 -18.46 1.11
CA ILE A 181 7.31 -18.40 -0.27
C ILE A 181 6.94 -16.94 -0.58
N ILE A 182 7.25 -16.48 -1.78
CA ILE A 182 6.70 -15.26 -2.39
C ILE A 182 5.94 -15.66 -3.66
N ASP A 183 4.80 -15.04 -3.90
CA ASP A 183 3.98 -15.27 -5.08
C ASP A 183 3.42 -13.95 -5.59
N ASP A 184 3.10 -13.90 -6.89
CA ASP A 184 2.34 -12.82 -7.52
C ASP A 184 2.92 -11.42 -7.29
N LEU A 185 4.25 -11.29 -7.49
CA LEU A 185 4.94 -10.01 -7.34
C LEU A 185 4.66 -9.10 -8.53
N GLU A 186 4.07 -7.95 -8.24
CA GLU A 186 3.82 -6.87 -9.20
C GLU A 186 4.55 -5.60 -8.78
N LEU A 187 5.06 -4.88 -9.77
CA LEU A 187 5.60 -3.53 -9.63
C LEU A 187 4.82 -2.61 -10.56
N PHE A 188 4.53 -1.39 -10.10
CA PHE A 188 3.75 -0.44 -10.87
C PHE A 188 4.22 1.00 -10.65
N VAL A 189 3.95 1.86 -11.63
CA VAL A 189 4.27 3.29 -11.66
C VAL A 189 2.97 4.08 -11.65
N LEU A 190 2.93 5.20 -10.94
CA LEU A 190 1.72 6.01 -10.76
C LEU A 190 1.98 7.47 -11.15
N GLY A 191 1.00 8.14 -11.74
CA GLY A 191 1.01 9.56 -12.08
C GLY A 191 1.16 9.83 -13.57
N THR A 192 1.38 11.10 -13.92
CA THR A 192 1.38 11.55 -15.31
C THR A 192 2.79 12.00 -15.72
N SER A 193 3.29 11.53 -16.86
CA SER A 193 4.55 12.00 -17.41
C SER A 193 4.47 13.48 -17.75
N THR A 194 5.44 14.26 -17.30
CA THR A 194 5.53 15.69 -17.62
C THR A 194 5.97 15.94 -19.08
N ALA A 195 6.62 14.97 -19.72
CA ALA A 195 7.13 15.12 -21.09
C ALA A 195 6.07 14.73 -22.15
N THR A 196 5.41 13.59 -21.98
CA THR A 196 4.43 13.07 -22.95
C THR A 196 2.98 13.24 -22.52
N GLN A 197 2.71 13.59 -21.26
CA GLN A 197 1.37 13.62 -20.67
C GLN A 197 0.68 12.23 -20.64
N THR A 198 1.45 11.15 -20.76
CA THR A 198 0.95 9.78 -20.54
C THR A 198 0.55 9.62 -19.08
N ASP A 199 -0.68 9.20 -18.84
CA ASP A 199 -1.22 8.91 -17.52
C ASP A 199 -1.05 7.42 -17.17
N TYR A 200 -0.34 7.15 -16.09
CA TYR A 200 -0.13 5.81 -15.54
C TYR A 200 -1.09 5.51 -14.38
N GLY A 201 -2.08 6.38 -14.15
CA GLY A 201 -3.11 6.22 -13.14
C GLY A 201 -2.72 6.79 -11.77
N THR A 202 -3.67 6.72 -10.85
CA THR A 202 -3.50 7.08 -9.44
C THR A 202 -3.68 5.84 -8.57
N PHE A 203 -3.19 5.89 -7.33
CA PHE A 203 -3.46 4.83 -6.37
C PHE A 203 -4.86 5.00 -5.79
N ASP A 204 -5.64 3.93 -5.79
CA ASP A 204 -6.89 3.78 -5.06
C ASP A 204 -6.88 2.43 -4.35
N LEU A 205 -6.86 2.45 -3.01
CA LEU A 205 -6.80 1.22 -2.21
C LEU A 205 -7.99 0.30 -2.49
N GLY A 206 -9.17 0.89 -2.74
CA GLY A 206 -10.42 0.18 -2.99
C GLY A 206 -10.47 -0.55 -4.33
N SER A 207 -9.57 -0.24 -5.27
CA SER A 207 -9.44 -0.94 -6.56
C SER A 207 -8.13 -1.69 -6.73
N ASP A 208 -7.03 -1.16 -6.21
CA ASP A 208 -5.68 -1.61 -6.55
C ASP A 208 -5.16 -2.68 -5.59
N ASN A 209 -5.70 -2.75 -4.37
CA ASN A 209 -5.37 -3.78 -3.40
C ASN A 209 -6.41 -4.92 -3.43
N PRO A 210 -6.07 -6.13 -3.90
CA PRO A 210 -7.04 -7.21 -4.08
C PRO A 210 -7.69 -7.67 -2.77
N VAL A 211 -6.97 -7.58 -1.64
CA VAL A 211 -7.53 -7.93 -0.33
C VAL A 211 -8.50 -6.84 0.13
N ALA A 212 -8.18 -5.56 -0.08
CA ALA A 212 -9.11 -4.48 0.22
C ALA A 212 -10.37 -4.58 -0.65
N VAL A 213 -10.23 -4.82 -1.95
CA VAL A 213 -11.36 -5.05 -2.88
C VAL A 213 -12.28 -6.17 -2.37
N GLU A 214 -11.71 -7.29 -1.91
CA GLU A 214 -12.47 -8.41 -1.35
C GLU A 214 -13.17 -8.02 -0.04
N LEU A 215 -12.46 -7.42 0.90
CA LEU A 215 -13.00 -7.01 2.20
C LEU A 215 -14.13 -5.98 2.06
N LEU A 216 -14.06 -5.14 1.03
CA LEU A 216 -15.05 -4.12 0.70
C LEU A 216 -16.16 -4.66 -0.22
N SER A 217 -16.02 -5.88 -0.73
CA SER A 217 -17.00 -6.49 -1.61
C SER A 217 -18.34 -6.66 -0.89
N GLY A 218 -19.39 -6.10 -1.48
CA GLY A 218 -20.75 -6.13 -0.91
C GLY A 218 -21.10 -4.93 -0.03
N PHE A 219 -20.16 -4.06 0.31
CA PHE A 219 -20.47 -2.78 0.94
C PHE A 219 -20.93 -1.76 -0.11
N VAL A 220 -22.05 -1.09 0.17
CA VAL A 220 -22.55 -0.01 -0.69
C VAL A 220 -21.80 1.26 -0.34
N ALA A 221 -21.31 2.01 -1.33
CA ALA A 221 -20.70 3.33 -1.08
C ALA A 221 -21.71 4.25 -0.36
N GLY A 222 -21.29 4.89 0.73
CA GLY A 222 -22.18 5.67 1.62
C GLY A 222 -22.85 4.87 2.75
N ASP A 223 -22.85 3.53 2.71
CA ASP A 223 -23.29 2.71 3.83
C ASP A 223 -22.12 2.57 4.80
N ILE A 224 -22.17 3.35 5.88
CA ILE A 224 -21.10 3.45 6.88
C ILE A 224 -21.33 2.43 7.98
N ASN A 225 -22.60 2.20 8.34
CA ASN A 225 -22.96 1.29 9.43
C ASN A 225 -23.02 -0.19 8.99
N GLY A 226 -23.01 -0.46 7.68
CA GLY A 226 -22.98 -1.80 7.09
C GLY A 226 -24.32 -2.53 7.17
N ASP A 227 -25.44 -1.82 7.27
CA ASP A 227 -26.79 -2.41 7.32
C ASP A 227 -27.37 -2.76 5.94
N GLY A 228 -26.65 -2.43 4.87
CA GLY A 228 -27.01 -2.66 3.48
C GLY A 228 -27.86 -1.56 2.85
N VAL A 229 -28.14 -0.46 3.56
CA VAL A 229 -29.01 0.63 3.09
C VAL A 229 -28.47 2.00 3.49
N VAL A 230 -28.01 2.77 2.50
CA VAL A 230 -27.65 4.19 2.69
C VAL A 230 -28.89 5.02 3.07
N ASN A 231 -28.96 5.47 4.33
CA ASN A 231 -30.13 6.17 4.85
C ASN A 231 -29.79 7.19 5.96
N GLY A 232 -30.84 7.86 6.47
CA GLY A 232 -30.73 8.74 7.63
C GLY A 232 -30.84 10.23 7.30
N ASP A 233 -30.88 11.05 8.35
CA ASP A 233 -30.90 12.51 8.25
C ASP A 233 -30.03 13.21 9.30
N GLY A 234 -29.27 12.43 10.07
CA GLY A 234 -28.38 12.93 11.11
C GLY A 234 -29.08 13.17 12.44
N THR A 235 -30.33 12.70 12.61
CA THR A 235 -31.08 12.79 13.87
C THR A 235 -31.29 11.43 14.54
N GLY A 236 -31.05 10.33 13.83
CA GLY A 236 -31.18 8.96 14.31
C GLY A 236 -29.94 8.44 15.03
N LEU A 237 -29.95 7.14 15.35
CA LEU A 237 -28.81 6.42 15.91
C LEU A 237 -27.84 6.03 14.78
N ALA A 238 -26.53 6.19 14.98
CA ALA A 238 -25.51 5.84 13.98
C ALA A 238 -25.62 4.41 13.44
N ALA A 239 -26.08 3.45 14.25
CA ALA A 239 -26.27 2.06 13.84
C ALA A 239 -27.40 1.83 12.80
N SER A 240 -28.19 2.86 12.49
CA SER A 240 -29.28 2.82 11.51
C SER A 240 -29.50 4.17 10.82
N ASP A 241 -28.51 5.05 10.82
CA ASP A 241 -28.52 6.40 10.23
C ASP A 241 -27.08 6.72 9.81
N ASP A 242 -26.78 6.56 8.52
CA ASP A 242 -25.42 6.77 7.98
C ASP A 242 -25.00 8.24 8.10
N ILE A 243 -25.95 9.17 8.04
CA ILE A 243 -25.65 10.59 8.22
C ILE A 243 -25.20 10.84 9.67
N THR A 244 -25.85 10.25 10.67
CA THR A 244 -25.37 10.32 12.06
C THR A 244 -24.00 9.65 12.20
N ALA A 245 -23.79 8.46 11.63
CA ALA A 245 -22.50 7.77 11.68
C ALA A 245 -21.36 8.59 11.06
N TYR A 246 -21.64 9.26 9.95
CA TYR A 246 -20.71 10.18 9.30
C TYR A 246 -20.36 11.37 10.19
N LEU A 247 -21.38 12.04 10.75
CA LEU A 247 -21.18 13.21 11.61
C LEU A 247 -20.44 12.87 12.90
N ASP A 248 -20.63 11.67 13.44
CA ASP A 248 -19.92 11.17 14.61
C ASP A 248 -18.42 10.96 14.34
N ASN A 249 -18.06 10.68 13.08
CA ASN A 249 -16.68 10.51 12.62
C ASN A 249 -16.15 11.71 11.82
N TRP A 250 -16.83 12.86 11.79
CA TRP A 250 -16.38 14.04 11.06
C TRP A 250 -14.96 14.45 11.50
N LEU A 251 -14.03 14.55 10.55
CA LEU A 251 -12.59 14.78 10.76
C LEU A 251 -11.90 13.70 11.58
N PHE A 252 -12.43 12.48 11.59
CA PHE A 252 -11.66 11.32 12.02
C PHE A 252 -10.43 11.21 11.13
N GLU A 253 -9.26 11.04 11.74
CA GLU A 253 -7.99 10.89 11.03
C GLU A 253 -7.37 9.55 11.41
N ASN A 254 -6.99 8.75 10.41
CA ASN A 254 -6.12 7.62 10.59
C ASN A 254 -4.67 8.03 10.32
N ARG A 255 -3.83 7.95 11.35
CA ARG A 255 -2.41 8.29 11.25
C ARG A 255 -1.53 7.09 11.56
N VAL A 256 -0.78 6.64 10.56
CA VAL A 256 0.25 5.61 10.71
C VAL A 256 1.60 6.31 10.77
N ASN A 257 2.35 6.12 11.87
CA ASN A 257 3.60 6.84 12.15
C ASN A 257 3.48 8.39 11.98
N GLY A 258 2.30 8.96 12.27
CA GLY A 258 2.01 10.39 12.15
C GLY A 258 1.60 10.87 10.75
N ILE A 259 1.60 9.99 9.74
CA ILE A 259 1.20 10.29 8.37
C ILE A 259 -0.27 9.90 8.17
N LEU A 260 -1.07 10.78 7.55
CA LEU A 260 -2.44 10.44 7.16
C LEU A 260 -2.41 9.30 6.14
N THR A 261 -3.18 8.25 6.40
CA THR A 261 -3.19 7.04 5.56
C THR A 261 -4.54 6.36 5.70
N GLY A 262 -5.33 6.31 4.62
CA GLY A 262 -6.55 5.52 4.60
C GLY A 262 -6.25 4.03 4.48
N ASP A 263 -7.13 3.23 5.05
CA ASP A 263 -7.07 1.78 5.00
C ASP A 263 -8.47 1.16 5.01
N VAL A 264 -8.57 -0.17 4.92
CA VAL A 264 -9.89 -0.84 4.92
C VAL A 264 -10.75 -0.56 6.16
N ASN A 265 -10.15 -0.17 7.30
CA ASN A 265 -10.89 0.15 8.51
C ASN A 265 -11.39 1.60 8.51
N THR A 266 -10.67 2.53 7.87
CA THR A 266 -11.12 3.95 7.80
C THR A 266 -12.44 4.08 7.05
N ARG A 267 -12.72 3.16 6.13
CA ARG A 267 -14.01 3.03 5.47
C ARG A 267 -15.21 2.90 6.40
N GLN A 268 -15.06 2.25 7.57
CA GLN A 268 -16.12 2.14 8.58
C GLN A 268 -16.36 3.44 9.35
N HIS A 269 -15.44 4.39 9.24
CA HIS A 269 -15.57 5.74 9.77
C HIS A 269 -16.13 6.72 8.74
N GLY A 270 -16.28 6.31 7.47
CA GLY A 270 -16.80 7.15 6.39
C GLY A 270 -15.73 7.79 5.51
N ASP A 271 -14.47 7.32 5.58
CA ASP A 271 -13.40 7.64 4.63
C ASP A 271 -13.59 6.73 3.39
N PHE A 272 -14.20 7.27 2.34
CA PHE A 272 -14.59 6.56 1.13
C PHE A 272 -13.55 6.64 0.02
N ASP A 273 -12.62 7.60 0.07
CA ASP A 273 -11.54 7.76 -0.91
C ASP A 273 -10.17 7.28 -0.41
N PHE A 274 -10.11 6.80 0.83
CA PHE A 274 -8.94 6.20 1.48
C PHE A 274 -7.76 7.17 1.61
N ASP A 275 -8.02 8.46 1.75
CA ASP A 275 -6.96 9.44 2.02
C ASP A 275 -6.54 9.49 3.50
N GLY A 276 -7.33 8.86 4.38
CA GLY A 276 -7.07 8.74 5.81
C GLY A 276 -7.71 9.82 6.67
N ILE A 277 -8.56 10.67 6.11
CA ILE A 277 -9.40 11.62 6.87
C ILE A 277 -10.86 11.50 6.42
N VAL A 278 -11.80 11.80 7.31
CA VAL A 278 -13.23 11.91 6.95
C VAL A 278 -13.60 13.38 6.76
N ASP A 279 -13.80 13.84 5.52
CA ASP A 279 -13.93 15.28 5.23
C ASP A 279 -14.99 15.70 4.19
N LEU A 280 -14.80 16.76 3.41
CA LEU A 280 -15.80 17.19 2.43
C LEU A 280 -15.89 16.28 1.20
N ASP A 281 -14.79 15.62 0.83
CA ASP A 281 -14.74 14.77 -0.36
C ASP A 281 -15.52 13.47 -0.11
N ASP A 282 -15.41 12.90 1.09
CA ASP A 282 -16.24 11.79 1.55
C ASP A 282 -17.73 12.13 1.66
N TRP A 283 -18.03 13.34 2.14
CA TRP A 283 -19.41 13.81 2.21
C TRP A 283 -20.03 13.87 0.82
N GLN A 284 -19.25 14.23 -0.20
CA GLN A 284 -19.72 14.20 -1.57
C GLN A 284 -20.10 12.78 -1.99
N VAL A 285 -19.28 11.77 -1.66
CA VAL A 285 -19.59 10.35 -1.93
C VAL A 285 -20.90 9.95 -1.24
N LEU A 286 -21.01 10.18 0.08
CA LEU A 286 -22.22 9.87 0.85
C LEU A 286 -23.46 10.56 0.28
N ARG A 287 -23.35 11.84 -0.07
CA ARG A 287 -24.46 12.61 -0.64
C ARG A 287 -24.90 12.10 -2.02
N MET A 288 -23.96 11.62 -2.84
CA MET A 288 -24.27 11.10 -4.18
C MET A 288 -24.96 9.74 -4.12
N THR A 289 -24.70 8.94 -3.09
CA THR A 289 -25.30 7.60 -2.94
C THR A 289 -26.56 7.61 -2.07
N HIS A 290 -26.75 8.62 -1.23
CA HIS A 290 -27.94 8.76 -0.38
C HIS A 290 -29.22 9.08 -1.19
N PRO A 291 -30.34 8.34 -1.02
CA PRO A 291 -31.57 8.52 -1.82
C PRO A 291 -32.17 9.94 -1.79
N ASN A 292 -31.94 10.67 -0.70
CA ASN A 292 -32.38 12.06 -0.51
C ASN A 292 -31.21 13.04 -0.32
N GLY A 293 -30.02 12.74 -0.84
CA GLY A 293 -28.80 13.53 -0.59
C GLY A 293 -28.90 15.01 -0.97
N ALA A 294 -29.76 15.37 -1.92
CA ALA A 294 -30.00 16.77 -2.30
C ALA A 294 -30.61 17.63 -1.16
N GLY A 295 -31.34 17.00 -0.22
CA GLY A 295 -31.95 17.67 0.92
C GLY A 295 -31.03 17.81 2.14
N LEU A 296 -29.87 17.16 2.14
CA LEU A 296 -28.92 17.20 3.24
C LEU A 296 -28.06 18.47 3.16
N ASN A 297 -27.92 19.16 4.28
CA ASN A 297 -27.07 20.34 4.42
C ASN A 297 -26.04 20.09 5.52
N LEU A 298 -24.82 19.72 5.12
CA LEU A 298 -23.74 19.40 6.05
C LEU A 298 -23.45 20.54 7.03
N GLY A 299 -23.43 21.79 6.57
CA GLY A 299 -23.18 22.94 7.45
C GLY A 299 -24.25 23.11 8.53
N ALA A 300 -25.51 22.80 8.23
CA ALA A 300 -26.58 22.78 9.21
C ALA A 300 -26.46 21.59 10.17
N LEU A 301 -26.13 20.40 9.64
CA LEU A 301 -25.99 19.15 10.39
C LEU A 301 -24.82 19.19 11.39
N LEU A 302 -23.72 19.81 10.99
CA LEU A 302 -22.54 19.99 11.86
C LEU A 302 -22.80 20.98 13.01
N ASN A 303 -23.89 21.74 12.99
CA ASN A 303 -24.31 22.65 14.08
C ASN A 303 -23.15 23.50 14.64
N ALA A 304 -22.43 24.20 13.75
CA ALA A 304 -21.25 25.01 14.05
C ALA A 304 -19.99 24.26 14.55
N ARG A 305 -19.91 22.93 14.40
CA ARG A 305 -18.59 22.27 14.33
C ARG A 305 -17.82 22.90 13.17
N GLY A 306 -16.54 23.19 13.39
CA GLY A 306 -15.70 23.85 12.40
C GLY A 306 -15.68 23.03 11.11
N VAL A 307 -16.17 23.62 10.03
CA VAL A 307 -15.91 23.12 8.68
C VAL A 307 -14.57 23.75 8.30
N PRO A 308 -13.50 22.96 8.10
CA PRO A 308 -12.26 23.51 7.59
C PRO A 308 -12.56 24.30 6.31
N GLU A 309 -12.06 25.53 6.21
CA GLU A 309 -12.18 26.24 4.94
C GLU A 309 -11.39 25.46 3.87
N PRO A 310 -11.81 25.46 2.60
CA PRO A 310 -11.20 24.62 1.56
C PRO A 310 -9.69 24.79 1.37
N CYS A 311 -9.10 25.86 1.89
CA CYS A 311 -7.66 26.13 1.83
C CYS A 311 -6.86 25.60 3.04
N ALA A 312 -7.53 25.05 4.06
CA ALA A 312 -6.91 24.55 5.29
C ALA A 312 -6.68 23.02 5.27
N LEU A 313 -7.27 22.31 4.30
CA LEU A 313 -7.02 20.91 4.01
C LEU A 313 -5.97 20.86 2.89
N THR A 314 -4.70 20.59 3.24
CA THR A 314 -3.57 20.47 2.32
C THR A 314 -2.67 19.30 2.69
#